data_AF-A0A2G9T7M6-F1
#
_entry.id   AF-A0A2G9T7M6-F1
#
_cell.length_a   1.000
_cell.length_b   1.000
_cell.length_c   1.000
_cell.angle_alpha   90.00
_cell.angle_beta   90.00
_cell.angle_gamma   90.00
#
_symmetry.space_group_name_H-M   'P 1'
#
loop_
_entity.id
_entity.type
_entity.pdbx_description
1 polymer ?
#
loop_
_entity_poly.entity_id
_entity_poly.type
_entity_poly.pdbx_seq_one_letter_code
_entity_poly.pdbx_strand_id
1 'polypeptide(L)'
;MTFDAQAEHFLAAHCLLDNGMTDEARQKFVDKHNEYRSLIAKGQAKDPIGGFAPKAARMMKVIYDCDVEQTMMDWAKTCQTWQAPYSARKGYGQNRFSIKPVEPNKTIVAEKAVDNWFSQLAQKGVPQENKLDLQVFYRGVWYYTQVT
;
A
#
# COMPACT_ATOMS: atom_id res chain seq x y z
N MET A 1 -24.70 -12.80 -30.67
CA MET A 1 -24.36 -11.70 -29.76
C MET A 1 -23.04 -12.04 -29.12
N THR A 2 -21.96 -11.56 -29.71
CA THR A 2 -20.58 -11.76 -29.26
C THR A 2 -20.35 -10.90 -28.01
N PHE A 3 -19.96 -11.52 -26.91
CA PHE A 3 -19.56 -10.80 -25.71
C PHE A 3 -18.26 -10.07 -25.99
N ASP A 4 -18.29 -8.76 -25.76
CA ASP A 4 -17.21 -7.84 -26.07
C ASP A 4 -16.11 -7.96 -25.02
N ALA A 5 -14.94 -8.47 -25.43
CA ALA A 5 -13.74 -8.58 -24.59
C ALA A 5 -13.20 -7.20 -24.14
N GLN A 6 -13.76 -6.10 -24.64
CA GLN A 6 -13.41 -4.73 -24.24
C GLN A 6 -13.96 -4.31 -22.87
N ALA A 7 -14.93 -5.03 -22.29
CA ALA A 7 -15.47 -4.68 -20.97
C ALA A 7 -14.56 -5.09 -19.78
N GLU A 8 -13.60 -5.99 -19.98
CA GLU A 8 -12.62 -6.35 -18.94
C GLU A 8 -11.43 -5.38 -18.85
N HIS A 9 -11.37 -4.36 -19.71
CA HIS A 9 -10.29 -3.37 -19.73
C HIS A 9 -10.38 -2.30 -18.61
N PHE A 10 -11.37 -2.39 -17.70
CA PHE A 10 -11.66 -1.39 -16.68
C PHE A 10 -10.97 -1.60 -15.31
N LEU A 11 -10.06 -2.57 -15.17
CA LEU A 11 -9.47 -2.92 -13.85
C LEU A 11 -7.94 -3.09 -13.82
N ALA A 12 -7.24 -2.92 -14.95
CA ALA A 12 -5.78 -2.99 -14.96
C ALA A 12 -5.18 -1.69 -14.40
N ALA A 13 -4.26 -1.82 -13.45
CA ALA A 13 -3.49 -0.71 -12.91
C ALA A 13 -2.49 -0.21 -13.97
N HIS A 14 -2.96 0.61 -14.91
CA HIS A 14 -2.19 1.07 -16.06
C HIS A 14 -2.07 2.59 -16.08
N CYS A 15 -0.88 3.11 -16.41
CA CYS A 15 -0.63 4.53 -16.59
C CYS A 15 0.26 4.77 -17.81
N LEU A 16 -0.12 5.75 -18.63
CA LEU A 16 0.65 6.21 -19.80
C LEU A 16 1.78 7.19 -19.40
N LEU A 17 2.60 6.78 -18.42
CA LEU A 17 3.70 7.56 -17.88
C LEU A 17 5.05 6.91 -18.22
N ASP A 18 5.97 7.69 -18.78
CA ASP A 18 7.36 7.27 -18.99
C ASP A 18 8.23 7.68 -17.79
N ASN A 19 7.99 7.03 -16.65
CA ASN A 19 8.64 7.39 -15.39
C ASN A 19 9.42 6.23 -14.75
N GLY A 20 9.48 5.09 -15.45
CA GLY A 20 10.17 3.88 -15.01
C GLY A 20 9.29 2.88 -14.25
N MET A 21 8.03 3.19 -13.90
CA MET A 21 7.09 2.17 -13.43
C MET A 21 6.64 1.25 -14.57
N THR A 22 6.27 0.02 -14.23
CA THR A 22 5.68 -0.95 -15.17
C THR A 22 4.30 -1.35 -14.68
N ASP A 23 3.42 -1.77 -15.58
CA ASP A 23 2.05 -2.16 -15.25
C ASP A 23 2.00 -3.34 -14.30
N GLU A 24 2.94 -4.28 -14.40
CA GLU A 24 3.02 -5.43 -13.50
C GLU A 24 3.33 -4.99 -12.07
N ALA A 25 4.20 -4.00 -11.89
CA ALA A 25 4.50 -3.44 -10.57
C ALA A 25 3.32 -2.64 -10.01
N ARG A 26 2.63 -1.86 -10.86
CA ARG A 26 1.39 -1.14 -10.51
C ARG A 26 0.30 -2.10 -10.04
N GLN A 27 0.08 -3.16 -10.81
CA GLN A 27 -0.91 -4.19 -10.48
C GLN A 27 -0.54 -4.90 -9.19
N LYS A 28 0.74 -5.26 -9.01
CA LYS A 28 1.22 -5.88 -7.77
C LYS A 28 0.99 -5.02 -6.54
N PHE A 29 1.21 -3.70 -6.61
CA PHE A 29 0.87 -2.80 -5.51
C PHE A 29 -0.61 -2.87 -5.15
N VAL A 30 -1.51 -2.74 -6.12
CA VAL A 30 -2.98 -2.74 -5.88
C VAL A 30 -3.45 -4.10 -5.37
N ASP A 31 -2.96 -5.19 -5.94
CA ASP A 31 -3.34 -6.54 -5.54
C ASP A 31 -2.95 -6.80 -4.08
N LYS A 32 -1.70 -6.49 -3.69
CA LYS A 32 -1.23 -6.69 -2.32
C LYS A 32 -1.95 -5.80 -1.30
N HIS A 33 -2.23 -4.54 -1.63
CA HIS A 33 -3.05 -3.69 -0.76
C HIS A 33 -4.45 -4.29 -0.57
N ASN A 34 -5.12 -4.65 -1.66
CA ASN A 34 -6.48 -5.20 -1.59
C ASN A 34 -6.54 -6.59 -0.93
N GLU A 35 -5.51 -7.43 -1.09
CA GLU A 35 -5.36 -8.70 -0.38
C GLU A 35 -5.37 -8.47 1.14
N TYR A 36 -4.52 -7.57 1.63
CA TYR A 36 -4.41 -7.28 3.06
C TYR A 36 -5.63 -6.56 3.64
N ARG A 37 -6.20 -5.61 2.90
CA ARG A 37 -7.46 -4.95 3.27
C ARG A 37 -8.61 -5.97 3.38
N SER A 38 -8.68 -6.94 2.47
CA SER A 38 -9.64 -8.04 2.50
C SER A 38 -9.41 -8.98 3.70
N LEU A 39 -8.15 -9.31 4.00
CA LEU A 39 -7.77 -10.13 5.15
C LEU A 39 -8.23 -9.50 6.48
N ILE A 40 -8.04 -8.18 6.62
CA ILE A 40 -8.52 -7.44 7.80
C ILE A 40 -10.04 -7.35 7.82
N ALA A 41 -10.68 -7.03 6.69
CA ALA A 41 -12.12 -6.91 6.63
C ALA A 41 -12.83 -8.19 7.09
N LYS A 42 -12.23 -9.36 6.79
CA LYS A 42 -12.72 -10.68 7.22
C LYS A 42 -12.36 -11.03 8.67
N GLY A 43 -11.51 -10.25 9.34
CA GLY A 43 -11.04 -10.51 10.70
C GLY A 43 -10.05 -11.67 10.76
N GLN A 44 -9.21 -11.82 9.74
CA GLN A 44 -8.27 -12.94 9.57
C GLN A 44 -6.80 -12.51 9.71
N ALA A 45 -6.52 -11.21 9.81
CA ALA A 45 -5.18 -10.68 10.00
C ALA A 45 -4.75 -10.85 11.46
N LYS A 46 -3.71 -11.65 11.72
CA LYS A 46 -3.23 -11.91 13.09
C LYS A 46 -2.67 -10.65 13.73
N ASP A 47 -3.01 -10.45 15.00
CA ASP A 47 -2.52 -9.36 15.84
C ASP A 47 -2.05 -9.93 17.18
N PRO A 48 -0.81 -9.66 17.62
CA PRO A 48 -0.28 -10.19 18.88
C PRO A 48 -1.01 -9.67 20.14
N ILE A 49 -1.79 -8.60 20.06
CA ILE A 49 -2.48 -8.00 21.22
C ILE A 49 -3.91 -8.51 21.35
N GLY A 50 -4.61 -8.67 20.22
CA GLY A 50 -6.03 -9.01 20.18
C GLY A 50 -6.37 -10.32 19.49
N GLY A 51 -5.36 -11.13 19.15
CA GLY A 51 -5.49 -12.36 18.36
C GLY A 51 -5.63 -12.07 16.86
N PHE A 52 -6.64 -11.29 16.47
CA PHE A 52 -6.87 -10.81 15.11
C PHE A 52 -7.24 -9.33 15.09
N ALA A 53 -6.91 -8.62 14.01
CA ALA A 53 -7.43 -7.28 13.77
C ALA A 53 -8.97 -7.31 13.65
N PRO A 54 -9.68 -6.28 14.15
CA PRO A 54 -11.14 -6.27 14.13
C PRO A 54 -11.69 -6.24 12.70
N LYS A 55 -12.84 -6.89 12.49
CA LYS A 55 -13.55 -6.89 11.20
C LYS A 55 -13.93 -5.48 10.79
N ALA A 56 -13.69 -5.13 9.54
CA ALA A 56 -14.06 -3.84 8.98
C ALA A 56 -15.44 -3.91 8.32
N ALA A 57 -16.37 -3.07 8.77
CA ALA A 57 -17.74 -3.05 8.22
C ALA A 57 -17.80 -2.52 6.78
N ARG A 58 -16.90 -1.60 6.40
CA ARG A 58 -16.91 -0.88 5.12
C ARG A 58 -15.49 -0.58 4.61
N MET A 59 -14.67 -1.61 4.50
CA MET A 59 -13.31 -1.47 3.95
C MET A 59 -13.36 -1.23 2.44
N MET A 60 -12.96 -0.03 1.99
CA MET A 60 -12.97 0.31 0.57
C MET A 60 -11.90 -0.47 -0.20
N LYS A 61 -12.20 -0.87 -1.44
CA LYS A 61 -11.19 -1.40 -2.38
C LYS A 61 -10.36 -0.24 -2.92
N VAL A 62 -9.04 -0.37 -2.92
CA VAL A 62 -8.17 0.63 -3.56
C VAL A 62 -8.08 0.38 -5.06
N ILE A 63 -7.94 1.47 -5.81
CA ILE A 63 -7.69 1.50 -7.25
C ILE A 63 -6.36 2.21 -7.50
N TYR A 64 -5.73 1.96 -8.65
CA TYR A 64 -4.51 2.66 -9.03
C TYR A 64 -4.84 4.09 -9.50
N ASP A 65 -4.00 5.05 -9.13
CA ASP A 65 -4.14 6.45 -9.53
C ASP A 65 -2.78 6.96 -10.03
N CYS A 66 -2.75 7.38 -11.30
CA CYS A 66 -1.54 7.83 -11.98
C CYS A 66 -1.02 9.18 -11.47
N ASP A 67 -1.88 10.05 -10.92
CA ASP A 67 -1.46 11.31 -10.33
C ASP A 67 -0.77 11.09 -8.99
N VAL A 68 -1.24 10.10 -8.22
CA VAL A 68 -0.56 9.63 -7.00
C VAL A 68 0.81 9.04 -7.36
N GLU A 69 0.89 8.19 -8.39
CA GLU A 69 2.15 7.63 -8.88
C GLU A 69 3.13 8.74 -9.26
N GLN A 70 2.73 9.65 -10.14
CA GLN A 70 3.61 10.71 -10.64
C GLN A 70 4.14 11.58 -9.50
N THR A 71 3.26 11.95 -8.56
CA THR A 71 3.62 12.77 -7.39
C THR A 71 4.64 12.06 -6.50
N MET A 72 4.47 10.76 -6.24
CA MET A 72 5.43 9.99 -5.42
C MET A 72 6.71 9.66 -6.20
N MET A 73 6.63 9.48 -7.52
CA MET A 73 7.77 9.21 -8.39
C MET A 73 8.71 10.41 -8.49
N ASP A 74 8.17 11.62 -8.57
CA ASP A 74 8.96 12.86 -8.55
C ASP A 74 9.81 12.94 -7.29
N TRP A 75 9.26 12.53 -6.14
CA TRP A 75 10.03 12.42 -4.90
C TRP A 75 11.02 11.24 -4.92
N ALA A 76 10.58 10.05 -5.33
CA ALA A 76 11.41 8.84 -5.31
C ALA A 76 12.69 9.00 -6.15
N LYS A 77 12.62 9.70 -7.29
CA LYS A 77 13.76 9.99 -8.18
C LYS A 77 14.82 10.89 -7.54
N THR A 78 14.49 11.62 -6.47
CA THR A 78 15.49 12.38 -5.70
C THR A 78 16.39 11.48 -4.85
N CYS A 79 16.07 10.18 -4.73
CA CYS A 79 16.80 9.18 -3.96
C CYS A 79 16.97 9.52 -2.48
N GLN A 80 16.10 10.39 -1.93
CA GLN A 80 16.12 10.73 -0.52
C GLN A 80 15.58 9.59 0.34
N THR A 81 16.19 9.38 1.50
CA THR A 81 15.82 8.30 2.43
C THR A 81 14.78 8.72 3.48
N TRP A 82 14.29 9.96 3.40
CA TRP A 82 13.25 10.52 4.27
C TRP A 82 11.93 10.75 3.53
N GLN A 83 10.89 11.14 4.28
CA GLN A 83 9.56 11.42 3.73
C GLN A 83 9.56 12.67 2.86
N ALA A 84 8.70 12.66 1.84
CA ALA A 84 8.43 13.85 1.05
C ALA A 84 7.84 14.96 1.94
N PRO A 85 8.33 16.21 1.80
CA PRO A 85 7.72 17.32 2.52
C PRO A 85 6.25 17.45 2.14
N TYR A 86 5.43 17.97 3.05
CA TYR A 86 3.98 18.06 2.83
C TYR A 86 3.61 18.78 1.53
N SER A 87 4.33 19.85 1.18
CA SER A 87 4.16 20.61 -0.06
C SER A 87 4.36 19.78 -1.33
N ALA A 88 5.15 18.70 -1.28
CA ALA A 88 5.41 17.83 -2.42
C ALA A 88 4.40 16.67 -2.54
N ARG A 89 3.52 16.46 -1.54
CA ARG A 89 2.63 15.29 -1.50
C ARG A 89 1.23 15.54 -2.02
N LYS A 90 0.85 16.79 -2.32
CA LYS A 90 -0.51 17.17 -2.75
C LYS A 90 -1.62 16.62 -1.84
N GLY A 91 -1.34 16.49 -0.54
CA GLY A 91 -2.26 15.93 0.45
C GLY A 91 -2.27 14.40 0.59
N TYR A 92 -1.49 13.66 -0.22
CA TYR A 92 -1.40 12.20 -0.13
C TYR A 92 -0.60 11.72 1.10
N GLY A 93 -1.03 10.58 1.65
CA GLY A 93 -0.23 9.78 2.58
C GLY A 93 1.02 9.21 1.91
N GLN A 94 2.00 8.75 2.68
CA GLN A 94 3.23 8.19 2.13
C GLN A 94 3.76 7.04 3.00
N ASN A 95 3.87 5.87 2.38
CA ASN A 95 4.74 4.80 2.88
C ASN A 95 6.03 4.76 2.08
N ARG A 96 7.14 4.36 2.72
CA ARG A 96 8.46 4.25 2.08
C ARG A 96 9.07 2.89 2.37
N PHE A 97 9.73 2.34 1.37
CA PHE A 97 10.49 1.11 1.46
C PHE A 97 11.77 1.26 0.65
N SER A 98 12.85 0.66 1.13
CA SER A 98 14.14 0.66 0.45
C SER A 98 14.82 -0.67 0.70
N ILE A 99 15.44 -1.21 -0.33
CA ILE A 99 16.21 -2.46 -0.28
C ILE A 99 17.56 -2.24 -0.93
N LYS A 100 18.49 -3.18 -0.72
CA LYS A 100 19.76 -3.17 -1.42
C LYS A 100 19.52 -3.21 -2.95
N PRO A 101 20.35 -2.53 -3.76
CA PRO A 101 20.16 -2.37 -5.21
C PRO A 101 20.45 -3.65 -6.02
N VAL A 102 20.33 -4.83 -5.39
CA VAL A 102 20.57 -6.14 -6.02
C VAL A 102 19.30 -6.77 -6.59
N GLU A 103 18.13 -6.21 -6.29
CA GLU A 103 16.84 -6.66 -6.80
C GLU A 103 16.34 -5.70 -7.89
N PRO A 104 16.52 -6.02 -9.18
CA PRO A 104 16.09 -5.17 -10.27
C PRO A 104 14.60 -5.31 -10.59
N ASN A 105 13.93 -6.37 -10.13
CA ASN A 105 12.54 -6.65 -10.48
C ASN A 105 11.57 -5.82 -9.64
N LYS A 106 11.01 -4.76 -10.25
CA LYS A 106 10.09 -3.82 -9.60
C LYS A 106 8.83 -4.49 -9.04
N THR A 107 8.35 -5.57 -9.66
CA THR A 107 7.21 -6.35 -9.16
C THR A 107 7.55 -7.04 -7.84
N ILE A 108 8.74 -7.63 -7.73
CA ILE A 108 9.23 -8.22 -6.48
C ILE A 108 9.44 -7.13 -5.41
N VAL A 109 9.98 -5.97 -5.79
CA VAL A 109 10.15 -4.85 -4.86
C VAL A 109 8.80 -4.33 -4.35
N ALA A 110 7.80 -4.20 -5.22
CA ALA A 110 6.45 -3.77 -4.87
C ALA A 110 5.81 -4.71 -3.84
N GLU A 111 5.93 -6.04 -4.05
CA GLU A 111 5.45 -7.05 -3.12
C GLU A 111 6.14 -6.93 -1.76
N LYS A 112 7.48 -6.93 -1.74
CA LYS A 112 8.29 -6.79 -0.52
C LYS A 112 7.96 -5.51 0.25
N ALA A 113 7.66 -4.42 -0.45
CA ALA A 113 7.31 -3.14 0.17
C ALA A 113 5.99 -3.22 0.94
N VAL A 114 4.93 -3.71 0.29
CA VAL A 114 3.61 -3.80 0.92
C VAL A 114 3.62 -4.83 2.06
N ASP A 115 4.29 -5.96 1.88
CA ASP A 115 4.47 -6.97 2.92
C ASP A 115 5.21 -6.39 4.13
N ASN A 116 6.27 -5.62 3.90
CA ASN A 116 7.01 -4.96 4.97
C ASN A 116 6.14 -3.99 5.76
N TRP A 117 5.37 -3.13 5.07
CA TRP A 117 4.46 -2.18 5.71
C TRP A 117 3.39 -2.89 6.53
N PHE A 118 2.76 -3.91 5.95
CA PHE A 118 1.71 -4.69 6.63
C PHE A 118 2.26 -5.47 7.83
N SER A 119 3.50 -5.97 7.76
CA SER A 119 4.13 -6.76 8.83
C SER A 119 4.22 -6.02 10.17
N GLN A 120 4.09 -4.68 10.19
CA GLN A 120 4.04 -3.91 11.43
C GLN A 120 2.89 -4.37 12.34
N LEU A 121 1.76 -4.82 11.79
CA LEU A 121 0.67 -5.41 12.60
C LEU A 121 1.16 -6.63 13.37
N ALA A 122 1.74 -7.61 12.68
CA ALA A 122 2.16 -8.85 13.32
C ALA A 122 3.33 -8.62 14.31
N GLN A 123 4.21 -7.65 14.03
CA GLN A 123 5.38 -7.35 14.86
C GLN A 123 5.05 -6.52 16.09
N LYS A 124 4.09 -5.59 15.97
CA LYS A 124 3.82 -4.56 16.99
C LYS A 124 2.41 -4.65 17.53
N GLY A 125 1.44 -5.14 16.77
CA GLY A 125 0.02 -5.20 17.10
C GLY A 125 -0.67 -3.84 17.08
N VAL A 126 -1.99 -3.83 17.12
CA VAL A 126 -2.84 -2.63 17.25
C VAL A 126 -3.99 -2.94 18.23
N PRO A 127 -4.32 -2.04 19.18
CA PRO A 127 -5.42 -2.29 20.11
C PRO A 127 -6.77 -2.49 19.39
N GLN A 128 -7.65 -3.31 19.97
CA GLN A 128 -8.94 -3.68 19.37
C GLN A 128 -9.89 -2.48 19.19
N GLU A 129 -9.68 -1.42 19.95
CA GLU A 129 -10.39 -0.15 19.81
C GLU A 129 -10.18 0.49 18.43
N ASN A 130 -9.11 0.11 17.73
CA ASN A 130 -8.75 0.55 16.38
C ASN A 130 -8.74 2.09 16.23
N LYS A 131 -8.25 2.79 17.25
CA LYS A 131 -8.07 4.25 17.27
C LYS A 131 -6.58 4.57 17.18
N LEU A 132 -6.20 5.38 16.20
CA LEU A 132 -4.84 5.89 16.09
C LEU A 132 -4.67 7.11 16.99
N ASP A 133 -4.41 6.88 18.27
CA ASP A 133 -3.93 7.92 19.20
C ASP A 133 -2.39 7.99 19.20
N LEU A 134 -1.83 8.92 19.99
CA LEU A 134 -0.38 9.09 20.09
C LEU A 134 0.32 7.84 20.64
N GLN A 135 -0.29 7.13 21.60
CA GLN A 135 0.30 5.90 22.15
C GLN A 135 0.41 4.83 21.07
N VAL A 136 -0.66 4.61 20.29
CA VAL A 136 -0.66 3.66 19.18
C VAL A 136 0.32 4.11 18.08
N PHE A 137 0.33 5.40 17.74
CA PHE A 137 1.24 5.95 16.73
C PHE A 137 2.72 5.68 17.08
N TYR A 138 3.12 5.93 18.32
CA TYR A 138 4.51 5.74 18.78
C TYR A 138 4.95 4.28 18.85
N ARG A 139 4.03 3.30 18.77
CA ARG A 139 4.38 1.88 18.60
C ARG A 139 5.00 1.61 17.24
N GLY A 140 4.82 2.54 16.30
CA GLY A 140 5.47 2.51 15.00
C GLY A 140 4.70 1.67 13.97
N VAL A 141 3.36 1.70 14.02
CA VAL A 141 2.45 1.00 13.10
C VAL A 141 1.94 1.88 11.95
N TRP A 142 2.58 3.05 11.75
CA TRP A 142 2.18 4.11 10.83
C TRP A 142 2.08 3.66 9.36
N TYR A 143 2.91 2.71 8.91
CA TYR A 143 2.79 2.20 7.55
C TYR A 143 1.64 1.21 7.42
N TYR A 144 1.50 0.30 8.39
CA TYR A 144 0.36 -0.62 8.43
C TYR A 144 -0.96 0.15 8.43
N THR A 145 -1.13 1.13 9.31
CA THR A 145 -2.38 1.90 9.41
C THR A 145 -2.74 2.69 8.15
N GLN A 146 -1.79 2.91 7.23
CA GLN A 146 -2.04 3.56 5.95
C GLN A 146 -2.33 2.55 4.81
N VAL A 147 -1.87 1.30 4.92
CA VAL A 147 -2.25 0.22 3.98
C VAL A 147 -3.74 -0.12 4.13
N THR A 148 -4.26 -0.02 5.35
CA THR A 148 -5.58 -0.47 5.81
C THR A 148 -6.57 0.67 5.92
#